data_AF-A0A497SBJ0-F1
#
_entry.id   AF-A0A497SBJ0-F1
#
_cell.length_a   1.000
_cell.length_b   1.000
_cell.length_c   1.000
_cell.angle_alpha   90.00
_cell.angle_beta   90.00
_cell.angle_gamma   90.00
#
_symmetry.space_group_name_H-M   'P 1'
#
loop_
_entity.id
_entity.type
_entity.pdbx_description
1 polymer ?
#
loop_
_entity_poly.entity_id
_entity_poly.type
_entity_poly.pdbx_seq_one_letter_code
_entity_poly.pdbx_strand_id
1 'polypeptide(L)'
;GATVEEMVSRIIPHGYQLKEEECRKLAAMELEEIYKAVENYWFAEGITEEIAKEPLSIIENALMRTWAKKVLSIAHSHPLSIHPVLAFIVLKKMEVDNIRLIIRGKSQGMDVEEIKRQLVIV
;
A
#
# COMPACT_ATOMS: atom_id res chain seq x y z
N GLY A 1 -18.21 -11.55 3.63
CA GLY A 1 -17.37 -10.68 2.78
C GLY A 1 -17.96 -10.63 1.38
N ALA A 2 -17.37 -9.84 0.49
CA ALA A 2 -17.70 -9.90 -0.95
C ALA A 2 -17.44 -11.31 -1.50
N THR A 3 -18.17 -11.72 -2.53
CA THR A 3 -17.93 -13.03 -3.18
C THR A 3 -16.68 -12.95 -4.08
N VAL A 4 -16.07 -14.11 -4.38
CA VAL A 4 -14.93 -14.18 -5.30
C VAL A 4 -15.30 -13.59 -6.67
N GLU A 5 -16.52 -13.83 -7.15
CA GLU A 5 -17.02 -13.26 -8.41
C GLU A 5 -17.08 -11.73 -8.37
N GLU A 6 -17.55 -11.14 -7.27
CA GLU A 6 -17.55 -9.69 -7.06
C GLU A 6 -16.12 -9.13 -7.03
N MET A 7 -15.18 -9.81 -6.38
CA MET A 7 -13.77 -9.39 -6.34
C MET A 7 -13.14 -9.43 -7.75
N VAL A 8 -13.39 -10.51 -8.49
CA VAL A 8 -12.88 -10.70 -9.86
C VAL A 8 -13.41 -9.62 -10.80
N SER A 9 -14.67 -9.20 -10.63
CA SER A 9 -15.27 -8.11 -11.41
C SER A 9 -14.62 -6.73 -11.18
N ARG A 10 -13.89 -6.57 -10.07
CA ARG A 10 -13.20 -5.32 -9.68
C ARG A 10 -11.71 -5.33 -10.00
N ILE A 11 -11.19 -6.40 -10.61
CA ILE A 11 -9.78 -6.47 -11.04
C ILE A 11 -9.53 -5.41 -12.13
N ILE A 12 -8.52 -4.58 -11.92
CA ILE A 12 -8.07 -3.60 -12.91
C ILE A 12 -7.19 -4.35 -13.94
N PRO A 13 -7.52 -4.31 -15.23
CA PRO A 13 -6.77 -5.02 -16.26
C PRO A 13 -5.42 -4.36 -16.56
N HIS A 14 -4.59 -5.04 -17.35
CA HIS A 14 -3.30 -4.53 -17.85
C HIS A 14 -2.22 -4.27 -16.79
N GLY A 15 -2.22 -5.03 -15.70
CA GLY A 15 -1.11 -5.03 -14.73
C GLY A 15 0.23 -5.43 -15.36
N TYR A 16 1.30 -4.75 -14.94
CA TYR A 16 2.66 -5.00 -15.44
C TYR A 16 3.18 -6.38 -14.99
N GLN A 17 3.37 -6.55 -13.67
CA GLN A 17 3.81 -7.81 -13.06
C GLN A 17 2.64 -8.68 -12.61
N LEU A 18 1.65 -8.10 -11.93
CA LEU A 18 0.48 -8.84 -11.45
C LEU A 18 -0.55 -8.94 -12.57
N LYS A 19 -0.63 -10.10 -13.22
CA LYS A 19 -1.57 -10.39 -14.30
C LYS A 19 -2.94 -10.76 -13.75
N GLU A 20 -3.98 -10.65 -14.59
CA GLU A 20 -5.36 -10.95 -14.20
C GLU A 20 -5.55 -12.38 -13.69
N GLU A 21 -4.84 -13.36 -14.27
CA GLU A 21 -4.86 -14.74 -13.79
C GLU A 21 -4.32 -14.87 -12.35
N GLU A 22 -3.23 -14.17 -12.05
CA GLU A 22 -2.66 -14.13 -10.70
C GLU A 22 -3.59 -13.39 -9.73
N CYS A 23 -4.19 -12.27 -10.15
CA CYS A 23 -5.20 -11.58 -9.35
C CYS A 23 -6.41 -12.47 -9.03
N ARG A 24 -6.87 -13.29 -9.98
CA ARG A 24 -7.96 -14.26 -9.75
C ARG A 24 -7.57 -15.32 -8.72
N LYS A 25 -6.32 -15.80 -8.75
CA LYS A 25 -5.80 -16.73 -7.73
C LYS A 25 -5.78 -16.05 -6.36
N LEU A 26 -5.23 -14.85 -6.27
CA LEU A 26 -5.18 -14.09 -5.02
C LEU A 26 -6.57 -13.80 -4.45
N ALA A 27 -7.57 -13.52 -5.29
CA ALA A 27 -8.95 -13.27 -4.86
C ALA A 27 -9.64 -14.49 -4.24
N ALA A 28 -9.12 -15.71 -4.48
CA ALA A 28 -9.62 -16.94 -3.90
C ALA A 28 -8.84 -17.40 -2.65
N MET A 29 -7.79 -16.66 -2.27
CA MET A 29 -6.96 -16.98 -1.09
C MET A 29 -7.41 -16.20 0.14
N GLU A 30 -7.09 -16.73 1.32
CA GLU A 30 -7.23 -15.98 2.58
C GLU A 30 -6.14 -14.91 2.68
N LEU A 31 -6.48 -13.77 3.31
CA LEU A 31 -5.62 -12.59 3.37
C LEU A 31 -4.25 -12.91 4.02
N GLU A 32 -4.26 -13.74 5.05
CA GLU A 32 -3.08 -14.17 5.80
C GLU A 32 -2.15 -15.07 4.99
N GLU A 33 -2.59 -15.61 3.85
CA GLU A 33 -1.78 -16.47 2.98
C GLU A 33 -1.19 -15.71 1.77
N ILE A 34 -1.73 -14.51 1.47
CA ILE A 34 -1.35 -13.72 0.30
C ILE A 34 0.14 -13.36 0.31
N TYR A 35 0.75 -13.14 1.49
CA TYR A 35 2.17 -12.75 1.58
C TYR A 35 3.11 -13.74 0.88
N LYS A 36 2.81 -15.05 0.94
CA LYS A 36 3.60 -16.08 0.25
C LYS A 36 3.42 -16.02 -1.25
N ALA A 37 2.19 -15.81 -1.71
CA ALA A 37 1.90 -15.74 -3.13
C ALA A 37 2.55 -14.50 -3.80
N VAL A 38 2.74 -13.43 -3.03
CA VAL A 38 3.34 -12.19 -3.54
C VAL A 38 4.84 -12.05 -3.26
N GLU A 39 5.50 -13.06 -2.70
CA GLU A 39 6.91 -12.99 -2.24
C GLU A 39 7.90 -12.65 -3.37
N ASN A 40 7.59 -13.05 -4.61
CA ASN A 40 8.43 -12.79 -5.79
C ASN A 40 8.17 -11.42 -6.45
N TYR A 41 7.27 -10.61 -5.90
CA TYR A 41 6.95 -9.29 -6.46
C TYR A 41 7.77 -8.18 -5.80
N TRP A 42 7.95 -7.07 -6.52
CA TRP A 42 8.76 -5.94 -6.04
C TRP A 42 8.24 -5.32 -4.74
N PHE A 43 6.95 -5.49 -4.43
CA PHE A 43 6.31 -4.93 -3.25
C PHE A 43 6.27 -5.92 -2.06
N ALA A 44 6.86 -7.12 -2.20
CA ALA A 44 6.88 -8.13 -1.15
C ALA A 44 7.47 -7.62 0.17
N GLU A 45 8.43 -6.69 0.11
CA GLU A 45 9.02 -6.05 1.31
C GLU A 45 7.99 -5.29 2.16
N GLY A 46 6.84 -4.92 1.59
CA GLY A 46 5.72 -4.27 2.29
C GLY A 46 4.67 -5.22 2.85
N ILE A 47 4.70 -6.51 2.51
CA ILE A 47 3.76 -7.52 2.99
C ILE A 47 4.57 -8.72 3.49
N THR A 48 5.20 -8.58 4.66
CA THR A 48 5.86 -9.70 5.33
C THR A 48 4.82 -10.58 6.05
N GLU A 49 5.24 -11.76 6.53
CA GLU A 49 4.36 -12.64 7.31
C GLU A 49 3.81 -11.94 8.55
N GLU A 50 4.63 -11.13 9.23
CA GLU A 50 4.22 -10.40 10.42
C GLU A 50 3.17 -9.33 10.06
N ILE A 51 3.39 -8.58 8.98
CA ILE A 51 2.47 -7.53 8.52
C ILE A 51 1.15 -8.15 8.05
N ALA A 52 1.17 -9.32 7.41
CA ALA A 52 -0.03 -9.99 6.94
C ALA A 52 -0.99 -10.41 8.07
N LYS A 53 -0.51 -10.47 9.31
CA LYS A 53 -1.32 -10.77 10.52
C LYS A 53 -1.84 -9.51 11.21
N GLU A 54 -1.41 -8.33 10.78
CA GLU A 54 -1.84 -7.05 11.33
C GLU A 54 -3.20 -6.60 10.74
N PRO A 55 -3.89 -5.63 11.36
CA PRO A 55 -5.10 -5.06 10.79
C PRO A 55 -4.88 -4.52 9.37
N LEU A 56 -5.91 -4.58 8.53
CA LEU A 56 -5.84 -4.15 7.13
C LEU A 56 -5.28 -2.74 6.94
N SER A 57 -5.54 -1.81 7.87
CA SER A 57 -4.98 -0.46 7.80
C SER A 57 -3.45 -0.43 7.90
N ILE A 58 -2.85 -1.33 8.69
CA ILE A 58 -1.40 -1.45 8.82
C ILE A 58 -0.80 -2.07 7.55
N ILE A 59 -1.48 -3.07 6.97
CA ILE A 59 -1.09 -3.66 5.68
C ILE A 59 -1.11 -2.59 4.58
N GLU A 60 -2.17 -1.80 4.50
CA GLU A 60 -2.30 -0.68 3.56
C GLU A 60 -1.17 0.35 3.74
N ASN A 61 -0.89 0.75 4.98
CA ASN A 61 0.19 1.69 5.29
C ASN A 61 1.57 1.16 4.89
N ALA A 62 1.82 -0.13 5.10
CA ALA A 62 3.07 -0.78 4.71
C ALA A 62 3.23 -0.81 3.18
N LEU A 63 2.18 -1.20 2.46
CA LEU A 63 2.14 -1.16 0.99
C LEU A 63 2.33 0.25 0.43
N MET A 64 1.65 1.24 1.00
CA MET A 64 1.80 2.65 0.62
C MET A 64 3.23 3.13 0.82
N ARG A 65 3.87 2.76 1.93
CA ARG A 65 5.27 3.10 2.21
C ARG A 65 6.22 2.49 1.19
N THR A 66 6.06 1.19 0.90
CA THR A 66 6.85 0.48 -0.11
C THR A 66 6.68 1.10 -1.50
N TRP A 67 5.44 1.42 -1.89
CA TRP A 67 5.17 2.12 -3.15
C TRP A 67 5.83 3.50 -3.21
N ALA A 68 5.72 4.30 -2.16
CA ALA A 68 6.30 5.64 -2.13
C ALA A 68 7.84 5.62 -2.17
N LYS A 69 8.49 4.67 -1.48
CA LYS A 69 9.94 4.44 -1.60
C LYS A 69 10.34 4.13 -3.04
N LYS A 70 9.57 3.28 -3.73
CA LYS A 70 9.83 2.92 -5.13
C LYS A 70 9.67 4.12 -6.05
N VAL A 71 8.62 4.92 -5.87
CA VAL A 71 8.39 6.15 -6.64
C VAL A 71 9.53 7.14 -6.45
N LEU A 72 10.00 7.36 -5.21
CA LEU A 72 11.14 8.21 -4.91
C LEU A 72 12.42 7.71 -5.59
N SER A 73 12.71 6.42 -5.48
CA SER A 73 13.87 5.80 -6.12
C SER A 73 13.89 6.04 -7.63
N ILE A 74 12.76 5.84 -8.31
CA ILE A 74 12.65 6.08 -9.76
C ILE A 74 12.84 7.55 -10.11
N ALA A 75 12.24 8.46 -9.32
CA ALA A 75 12.38 9.91 -9.52
C ALA A 75 13.83 10.37 -9.37
N HIS A 76 14.57 9.84 -8.39
CA HIS A 76 15.99 10.12 -8.20
C HIS A 76 16.83 9.63 -9.38
N SER A 77 16.51 8.47 -9.95
CA SER A 77 17.23 7.94 -11.13
C SER A 77 16.91 8.71 -12.42
N HIS A 78 15.77 9.38 -12.52
CA HIS A 78 15.32 10.06 -13.74
C HIS A 78 14.89 11.52 -13.47
N PRO A 79 15.81 12.40 -13.02
CA PRO A 79 15.46 13.75 -12.56
C PRO A 79 14.96 14.68 -13.67
N LEU A 80 15.27 14.40 -14.94
CA LEU A 80 14.84 15.21 -16.09
C LEU A 80 13.61 14.63 -16.82
N SER A 81 12.80 13.84 -16.11
CA SER A 81 11.59 13.22 -16.65
C SER A 81 10.33 13.69 -15.90
N ILE A 82 9.18 13.07 -16.16
CA ILE A 82 7.94 13.33 -15.41
C ILE A 82 7.98 12.78 -13.96
N HIS A 83 8.90 11.85 -13.66
CA HIS A 83 8.91 11.12 -12.38
C HIS A 83 9.04 12.01 -11.13
N PRO A 84 9.87 13.07 -11.08
CA PRO A 84 9.92 13.97 -9.92
C PRO A 84 8.59 14.67 -9.64
N VAL A 85 7.85 15.05 -10.69
CA VAL A 85 6.52 15.66 -10.54
C VAL A 85 5.53 14.66 -9.96
N LEU A 86 5.54 13.41 -10.45
CA LEU A 86 4.71 12.34 -9.89
C LEU A 86 5.06 12.03 -8.44
N ALA A 87 6.36 11.95 -8.12
CA ALA A 87 6.83 11.74 -6.76
C ALA A 87 6.37 12.85 -5.83
N PHE A 88 6.46 14.12 -6.26
CA PHE A 88 5.93 15.24 -5.50
C PHE A 88 4.42 15.08 -5.21
N ILE A 89 3.60 14.73 -6.21
CA ILE A 89 2.16 14.57 -6.03
C ILE A 89 1.85 13.45 -5.02
N VAL A 90 2.50 12.30 -5.14
CA VAL A 90 2.31 11.15 -4.23
C VAL A 90 2.69 11.54 -2.80
N LEU A 91 3.87 12.13 -2.60
CA LEU A 91 4.35 12.53 -1.27
C LEU A 91 3.48 13.65 -0.68
N LYS A 92 3.01 14.59 -1.50
CA LYS A 92 2.15 15.67 -1.04
C LYS A 92 0.80 15.17 -0.58
N LYS A 93 0.22 14.19 -1.27
CA LYS A 93 -0.99 13.51 -0.83
C LYS A 93 -0.78 12.80 0.51
N MET A 94 0.32 12.05 0.64
CA MET A 94 0.67 11.36 1.89
C MET A 94 0.87 12.31 3.07
N GLU A 95 1.55 13.44 2.85
CA GLU A 95 1.72 14.48 3.88
C GLU A 95 0.37 15.00 4.37
N VAL A 96 -0.53 15.34 3.46
CA VAL A 96 -1.87 15.84 3.79
C VAL A 96 -2.68 14.78 4.53
N ASP A 97 -2.61 13.52 4.09
CA ASP A 97 -3.34 12.41 4.72
C ASP A 97 -2.81 12.13 6.14
N ASN A 98 -1.48 12.18 6.36
CA ASN A 98 -0.87 12.09 7.69
C ASN A 98 -1.31 13.25 8.61
N ILE A 99 -1.33 14.49 8.12
CA ILE A 99 -1.77 15.65 8.91
C ILE A 99 -3.25 15.47 9.32
N ARG A 100 -4.11 15.04 8.39
CA ARG A 100 -5.53 14.75 8.71
C ARG A 100 -5.65 13.63 9.74
N LEU A 101 -4.86 12.59 9.63
CA LEU A 101 -4.84 11.47 10.58
C LEU A 101 -4.46 11.95 11.98
N ILE A 102 -3.43 12.78 12.12
CA ILE A 102 -3.02 13.37 13.40
C ILE A 102 -4.15 14.22 13.99
N ILE A 103 -4.74 15.12 13.20
CA ILE A 103 -5.82 16.00 13.67
C ILE A 103 -7.02 15.17 14.15
N ARG A 104 -7.46 14.20 13.35
CA ARG A 104 -8.61 13.34 13.69
C ARG A 104 -8.31 12.50 14.92
N GLY A 105 -7.16 11.84 14.97
CA GLY A 105 -6.78 11.01 16.11
C GLY A 105 -6.70 11.81 17.40
N LYS A 106 -6.12 13.02 17.35
CA LYS A 106 -6.10 13.93 18.51
C LYS A 106 -7.51 14.37 18.91
N SER A 107 -8.37 14.71 17.96
CA SER A 107 -9.76 15.13 18.25
C SER A 107 -10.61 14.02 18.88
N GLN A 108 -10.27 12.76 18.63
CA GLN A 108 -10.95 11.58 19.15
C GLN A 108 -10.29 11.03 20.43
N GLY A 109 -9.22 11.67 20.93
CA GLY A 109 -8.50 11.21 22.11
C GLY A 109 -7.71 9.92 21.90
N MET A 110 -7.34 9.59 20.66
CA MET A 110 -6.47 8.45 20.38
C MET A 110 -5.09 8.63 21.03
N ASP A 111 -4.52 7.53 21.50
CA ASP A 111 -3.16 7.52 22.02
C ASP A 111 -2.13 7.94 20.95
N VAL A 112 -1.06 8.59 21.40
CA VAL A 112 -0.02 9.09 20.50
C VAL A 112 0.68 7.97 19.75
N GLU A 113 0.93 6.84 20.40
CA GLU A 113 1.60 5.72 19.76
C GLU A 113 0.69 5.06 18.73
N GLU A 114 -0.63 5.00 18.99
CA GLU A 114 -1.59 4.51 18.00
C GLU A 114 -1.65 5.42 16.77
N ILE A 115 -1.69 6.75 16.97
CA ILE A 115 -1.62 7.69 15.84
C ILE A 115 -0.34 7.48 15.04
N LYS A 116 0.82 7.34 15.71
CA LYS A 116 2.12 7.14 15.04
C LYS A 116 2.16 5.85 14.23
N ARG A 117 1.61 4.74 14.74
CA ARG A 117 1.55 3.46 14.00
C ARG A 117 0.81 3.58 12.67
N GLN A 118 -0.18 4.46 12.59
CA GLN A 118 -0.97 4.67 11.38
C GLN A 118 -0.33 5.66 10.39
N LEU A 119 0.76 6.35 10.74
CA LEU A 119 1.41 7.31 9.84
C LEU A 119 2.25 6.60 8.77
N VAL A 120 2.13 7.09 7.53
CA VAL A 120 2.96 6.61 6.42
C VAL A 120 4.10 7.60 6.17
N ILE A 121 5.30 7.24 6.58
CA ILE A 121 6.51 8.07 6.47
C ILE A 121 7.49 7.37 5.52
N VAL A 122 8.14 8.11 4.63
CA VAL A 122 9.01 7.54 3.59
C VAL A 122 10.47 7.85 3.90
#